data_AF-A0A3C0C395-F1
#
_entry.id   AF-A0A3C0C395-F1
#
_cell.length_a   1.000
_cell.length_b   1.000
_cell.length_c   1.000
_cell.angle_alpha   90.00
_cell.angle_beta   90.00
_cell.angle_gamma   90.00
#
_symmetry.space_group_name_H-M   'P 1'
#
loop_
_entity.id
_entity.type
_entity.pdbx_description
1 polymer ?
#
loop_
_entity_poly.entity_id
_entity_poly.type
_entity_poly.pdbx_seq_one_letter_code
_entity_poly.pdbx_strand_id
1 'polypeptide(L)'
;VDTPTKKFRKVVVIGGGNVAMDAARSAKRLGADEVTIVYRRSLKELPARIEEYHHAVEEGIIFKWLTNPTEYVNNGEGQLCGVKCIQMELGEPDASGRRRPVPVEGSDFFIEADCAIEAIGQGSNKVLLSTFPEMKLNKWGYIEADPKTGATSVPGVYAGGDIVTGAATVILAMGAGKDAAEAIDKYITEKKSK
;
A
#
# COMPACT_ATOMS: atom_id res chain seq x y z
N VAL A 1 14.71 -25.39 10.82
CA VAL A 1 15.70 -24.44 10.28
C VAL A 1 14.90 -23.23 9.85
N ASP A 2 15.09 -22.08 10.48
CA ASP A 2 14.33 -20.87 10.16
C ASP A 2 14.58 -20.45 8.71
N THR A 3 13.57 -19.84 8.09
CA THR A 3 13.69 -19.30 6.73
C THR A 3 14.84 -18.29 6.70
N PRO A 4 15.88 -18.47 5.88
CA PRO A 4 17.02 -17.57 5.87
C PRO A 4 16.60 -16.18 5.39
N THR A 5 16.83 -15.16 6.22
CA THR A 5 16.63 -13.75 5.86
C THR A 5 17.98 -13.08 5.60
N LYS A 6 18.12 -12.38 4.47
CA LYS A 6 19.30 -11.55 4.20
C LYS A 6 19.33 -10.41 5.22
N LYS A 7 20.48 -10.21 5.87
CA LYS A 7 20.70 -9.07 6.76
C LYS A 7 21.05 -7.84 5.94
N PHE A 8 20.40 -6.73 6.26
CA PHE A 8 20.62 -5.42 5.65
C PHE A 8 21.04 -4.44 6.74
N ARG A 9 21.96 -3.53 6.44
CA ARG A 9 22.43 -2.53 7.41
C ARG A 9 21.66 -1.22 7.29
N LYS A 10 21.39 -0.78 6.05
CA LYS A 10 20.72 0.50 5.76
C LYS A 10 19.52 0.25 4.87
N VAL A 11 18.34 0.32 5.44
CA VAL A 11 17.09 0.04 4.73
C VAL A 11 16.35 1.34 4.46
N VAL A 12 15.94 1.56 3.21
CA VAL A 12 15.01 2.62 2.85
C VAL A 12 13.63 2.05 2.57
N VAL A 13 12.59 2.62 3.15
CA VAL A 13 11.19 2.23 2.93
C VAL A 13 10.46 3.38 2.27
N ILE A 14 9.85 3.13 1.11
CA ILE A 14 9.24 4.17 0.29
C ILE A 14 7.73 4.12 0.47
N GLY A 15 7.18 5.11 1.14
CA GLY A 15 5.76 5.17 1.46
C GLY A 15 5.47 5.86 2.78
N GLY A 16 4.20 5.94 3.15
CA GLY A 16 3.76 6.56 4.41
C GLY A 16 2.49 5.93 5.00
N GLY A 17 2.03 4.81 4.46
CA GLY A 17 0.90 4.05 5.04
C GLY A 17 1.35 3.09 6.12
N ASN A 18 0.40 2.37 6.71
CA ASN A 18 0.70 1.35 7.74
C ASN A 18 1.68 0.30 7.22
N VAL A 19 1.57 -0.13 5.96
CA VAL A 19 2.52 -1.05 5.31
C VAL A 19 3.97 -0.53 5.37
N ALA A 20 4.18 0.78 5.22
CA ALA A 20 5.51 1.38 5.32
C ALA A 20 6.03 1.35 6.76
N MET A 21 5.16 1.61 7.74
CA MET A 21 5.50 1.53 9.17
C MET A 21 5.85 0.08 9.54
N ASP A 22 5.02 -0.88 9.16
CA ASP A 22 5.23 -2.30 9.44
C ASP A 22 6.53 -2.80 8.82
N ALA A 23 6.80 -2.45 7.56
CA ALA A 23 8.04 -2.81 6.87
C ALA A 23 9.27 -2.22 7.57
N ALA A 24 9.23 -0.94 7.93
CA ALA A 24 10.34 -0.26 8.59
C ALA A 24 10.63 -0.83 9.98
N ARG A 25 9.58 -1.01 10.79
CA ARG A 25 9.63 -1.59 12.14
C ARG A 25 10.09 -3.05 12.13
N SER A 26 9.70 -3.81 11.09
CA SER A 26 10.18 -5.18 10.88
C SER A 26 11.65 -5.21 10.48
N ALA A 27 12.07 -4.37 9.53
CA ALA A 27 13.47 -4.24 9.12
C ALA A 27 14.37 -3.88 10.32
N LYS A 28 13.93 -2.96 11.18
CA LYS A 28 14.64 -2.59 12.39
C LYS A 28 14.82 -3.78 13.35
N ARG A 29 13.75 -4.53 13.61
CA ARG A 29 13.78 -5.74 14.46
C ARG A 29 14.61 -6.88 13.88
N LEU A 30 14.73 -6.97 12.56
CA LEU A 30 15.61 -7.93 11.88
C LEU A 30 17.10 -7.56 11.97
N GLY A 31 17.43 -6.44 12.62
CA GLY A 31 18.80 -6.04 12.94
C GLY A 31 19.39 -5.02 11.97
N ALA A 32 18.57 -4.26 11.25
CA ALA A 32 19.07 -3.12 10.48
C ALA A 32 19.63 -2.03 11.40
N ASP A 33 20.83 -1.55 11.08
CA ASP A 33 21.49 -0.48 11.82
C ASP A 33 20.69 0.82 11.67
N GLU A 34 20.29 1.14 10.44
CA GLU A 34 19.52 2.31 10.09
C GLU A 34 18.32 1.95 9.21
N VAL A 35 17.16 2.52 9.52
CA VAL A 35 15.95 2.42 8.70
C VAL A 35 15.40 3.80 8.45
N THR A 36 15.26 4.17 7.18
CA THR A 36 14.75 5.47 6.75
C THR A 36 13.46 5.30 5.96
N ILE A 37 12.37 5.91 6.42
CA ILE A 37 11.14 6.08 5.64
C ILE A 37 11.28 7.32 4.75
N VAL A 38 11.09 7.13 3.45
CA VAL A 38 11.00 8.20 2.44
C VAL A 38 9.53 8.41 2.09
N TYR A 39 9.03 9.61 2.36
CA TYR A 39 7.65 9.98 2.08
C TYR A 39 7.57 11.31 1.33
N ARG A 40 6.88 11.29 0.19
CA ARG A 40 6.76 12.44 -0.72
C ARG A 40 5.91 13.59 -0.19
N ARG A 41 5.23 13.45 0.96
CA ARG A 41 4.42 14.52 1.59
C ARG A 41 4.90 14.79 3.01
N SER A 42 4.19 15.64 3.75
CA SER A 42 4.51 15.93 5.15
C SER A 42 3.83 14.95 6.10
N LEU A 43 4.19 15.03 7.39
CA LEU A 43 3.54 14.30 8.47
C LEU A 43 2.01 14.56 8.53
N LYS A 44 1.55 15.76 8.15
CA LYS A 44 0.11 16.09 8.16
C LYS A 44 -0.70 15.29 7.14
N GLU A 45 -0.08 14.89 6.03
CA GLU A 45 -0.73 14.08 4.99
C GLU A 45 -0.48 12.57 5.16
N LEU A 46 0.23 12.16 6.22
CA LEU A 46 0.60 10.77 6.48
C LEU A 46 -0.66 9.91 6.66
N PRO A 47 -0.87 8.87 5.84
CA PRO A 47 -2.04 8.01 5.95
C PRO A 47 -1.92 6.90 7.02
N ALA A 48 -0.71 6.65 7.55
CA ALA A 48 -0.54 5.72 8.66
C ALA A 48 -1.26 6.19 9.92
N ARG A 49 -1.60 5.25 10.81
CA ARG A 49 -2.11 5.59 12.14
C ARG A 49 -1.05 6.39 12.90
N ILE A 50 -1.49 7.44 13.58
CA ILE A 50 -0.58 8.32 14.33
C ILE A 50 0.18 7.56 15.44
N GLU A 51 -0.47 6.59 16.05
CA GLU A 51 0.12 5.67 17.04
C GLU A 51 1.28 4.85 16.43
N GLU A 52 1.10 4.33 15.21
CA GLU A 52 2.15 3.59 14.50
C GLU A 52 3.34 4.49 14.13
N TYR A 53 3.07 5.75 13.77
CA TYR A 53 4.12 6.75 13.60
C TYR A 53 4.91 6.98 14.89
N HIS A 54 4.23 7.16 16.03
CA HIS A 54 4.91 7.37 17.31
C HIS A 54 5.78 6.17 17.70
N HIS A 55 5.24 4.95 17.60
CA HIS A 55 6.03 3.74 17.84
C HIS A 55 7.24 3.62 16.90
N ALA A 56 7.09 3.99 15.63
CA ALA A 56 8.20 3.98 14.68
C ALA A 56 9.31 4.98 15.08
N VAL A 57 8.94 6.19 15.52
CA VAL A 57 9.88 7.19 16.03
C VAL A 57 10.58 6.70 17.30
N GLU A 58 9.85 6.11 18.23
CA GLU A 58 10.40 5.53 19.48
C GLU A 58 11.40 4.40 19.23
N GLU A 59 11.20 3.63 18.16
CA GLU A 59 12.13 2.58 17.70
C GLU A 59 13.35 3.11 16.92
N GLY A 60 13.43 4.43 16.71
CA GLY A 60 14.54 5.09 16.03
C GLY A 60 14.48 5.04 14.51
N ILE A 61 13.29 4.88 13.92
CA ILE A 61 13.10 4.98 12.47
C ILE A 61 13.23 6.46 12.04
N ILE A 62 14.06 6.70 11.01
CA ILE A 62 14.31 8.02 10.46
C ILE A 62 13.24 8.35 9.43
N PHE A 63 12.74 9.58 9.43
CA PHE A 63 11.76 10.05 8.45
C PHE A 63 12.35 11.13 7.55
N LYS A 64 12.30 10.89 6.24
CA LYS A 64 12.58 11.86 5.18
C LYS A 64 11.25 12.29 4.56
N TRP A 65 10.70 13.36 5.13
CA TRP A 65 9.51 14.03 4.60
C TRP A 65 9.82 14.73 3.30
N LEU A 66 8.76 15.03 2.52
CA LEU A 66 8.86 15.77 1.27
C LEU A 66 9.98 15.24 0.37
N THR A 67 10.13 13.91 0.31
CA THR A 67 11.20 13.25 -0.43
C THR A 67 10.61 12.20 -1.33
N ASN A 68 11.01 12.19 -2.60
CA ASN A 68 10.57 11.20 -3.57
C ASN A 68 11.77 10.52 -4.23
N PRO A 69 11.83 9.18 -4.29
CA PRO A 69 12.90 8.48 -5.00
C PRO A 69 12.77 8.69 -6.51
N THR A 70 13.90 8.88 -7.17
CA THR A 70 14.00 9.05 -8.64
C THR A 70 14.75 7.91 -9.31
N GLU A 71 15.70 7.28 -8.61
CA GLU A 71 16.52 6.20 -9.16
C GLU A 71 17.07 5.28 -8.07
N TYR A 72 17.04 3.96 -8.31
CA TYR A 72 17.80 2.98 -7.52
C TYR A 72 19.18 2.79 -8.11
N VAL A 73 20.22 2.96 -7.29
CA VAL A 73 21.61 2.86 -7.73
C VAL A 73 22.21 1.56 -7.23
N ASN A 74 22.91 0.84 -8.10
CA ASN A 74 23.64 -0.38 -7.74
C ASN A 74 25.16 -0.14 -7.70
N ASN A 75 25.88 -1.04 -7.05
CA ASN A 75 27.34 -1.00 -6.90
C ASN A 75 28.12 -1.53 -8.13
N GLY A 76 27.47 -1.76 -9.28
CA GLY A 76 28.05 -2.41 -10.45
C GLY A 76 27.95 -3.94 -10.47
N GLU A 77 27.62 -4.57 -9.32
CA GLU A 77 27.46 -6.03 -9.18
C GLU A 77 25.98 -6.45 -9.03
N GLY A 78 25.05 -5.52 -9.32
CA GLY A 78 23.61 -5.74 -9.18
C GLY A 78 23.08 -5.65 -7.75
N GLN A 79 23.90 -5.18 -6.79
CA GLN A 79 23.44 -4.94 -5.42
C GLN A 79 23.14 -3.47 -5.20
N LEU A 80 22.02 -3.16 -4.53
CA LEU A 80 21.65 -1.79 -4.19
C LEU A 80 22.74 -1.15 -3.32
N CYS A 81 23.15 0.07 -3.65
CA CYS A 81 24.05 0.90 -2.84
C CYS A 81 23.40 2.19 -2.35
N GLY A 82 22.25 2.56 -2.93
CA GLY A 82 21.40 3.61 -2.41
C GLY A 82 20.37 4.08 -3.41
N VAL A 83 19.73 5.19 -3.07
CA VAL A 83 18.58 5.74 -3.80
C VAL A 83 18.80 7.22 -4.02
N LYS A 84 18.74 7.65 -5.28
CA LYS A 84 18.65 9.08 -5.60
C LYS A 84 17.24 9.56 -5.30
N CYS A 85 17.13 10.71 -4.68
CA CYS A 85 15.88 11.32 -4.29
C CYS A 85 15.87 12.79 -4.68
N ILE A 86 14.67 13.35 -4.81
CA ILE A 86 14.43 14.77 -5.01
C ILE A 86 13.56 15.30 -3.87
N GLN A 87 13.77 16.55 -3.46
CA GLN A 87 12.88 17.22 -2.53
C GLN A 87 11.55 17.56 -3.21
N MET A 88 10.51 17.60 -2.40
CA MET A 88 9.15 17.94 -2.80
C MET A 88 8.70 19.18 -2.05
N GLU A 89 7.78 19.93 -2.65
CA GLU A 89 6.99 20.94 -1.96
C GLU A 89 5.51 20.57 -2.04
N LEU A 90 4.70 21.10 -1.11
CA LEU A 90 3.27 20.85 -1.12
C LEU A 90 2.56 21.93 -1.94
N GLY A 91 1.89 21.52 -3.01
CA GLY A 91 0.97 22.36 -3.78
C GLY A 91 -0.45 22.32 -3.21
N GLU A 92 -1.42 22.48 -4.10
CA GLU A 92 -2.84 22.45 -3.76
C GLU A 92 -3.35 21.05 -3.33
N PRO A 93 -4.40 20.97 -2.50
CA PRO A 93 -5.07 19.71 -2.18
C PRO A 93 -5.53 18.92 -3.41
N ASP A 94 -5.36 17.60 -3.37
CA ASP A 94 -5.94 16.66 -4.34
C ASP A 94 -7.40 16.32 -3.99
N ALA A 95 -8.04 15.46 -4.80
CA ALA A 95 -9.42 15.02 -4.59
C ALA A 95 -9.62 14.21 -3.30
N SER A 96 -8.55 13.72 -2.66
CA SER A 96 -8.58 13.09 -1.33
C SER A 96 -8.38 14.11 -0.19
N GLY A 97 -8.26 15.39 -0.51
CA GLY A 97 -8.00 16.48 0.46
C GLY A 97 -6.53 16.63 0.85
N ARG A 98 -5.63 15.78 0.33
CA ARG A 98 -4.21 15.81 0.69
C ARG A 98 -3.44 16.68 -0.29
N ARG A 99 -2.52 17.51 0.20
CA ARG A 99 -1.71 18.39 -0.66
C ARG A 99 -0.87 17.57 -1.65
N ARG A 100 -0.88 18.00 -2.91
CA ARG A 100 -0.10 17.35 -3.98
C ARG A 100 1.38 17.66 -3.79
N PRO A 101 2.26 16.66 -3.89
CA PRO A 101 3.69 16.89 -3.87
C PRO A 101 4.16 17.34 -5.26
N VAL A 102 4.95 18.41 -5.32
CA VAL A 102 5.55 18.96 -6.54
C VAL A 102 7.08 18.87 -6.41
N PRO A 103 7.81 18.32 -7.40
CA PRO A 103 9.27 18.24 -7.31
C PRO A 103 9.92 19.62 -7.28
N VAL A 104 10.93 19.79 -6.43
CA VAL A 104 11.78 20.99 -6.41
C VAL A 104 12.98 20.72 -7.30
N GLU A 105 13.06 21.36 -8.47
CA GLU A 105 14.15 21.15 -9.42
C GLU A 105 15.53 21.48 -8.81
N GLY A 106 16.54 20.65 -9.13
CA GLY A 106 17.92 20.83 -8.64
C GLY A 106 18.11 20.49 -7.16
N SER A 107 17.12 19.89 -6.51
CA SER A 107 17.19 19.46 -5.10
C SER A 107 17.60 18.00 -4.92
N ASP A 108 18.17 17.40 -5.97
CA ASP A 108 18.58 16.00 -5.98
C ASP A 108 19.64 15.69 -4.90
N PHE A 109 19.46 14.57 -4.22
CA PHE A 109 20.39 14.08 -3.22
C PHE A 109 20.37 12.55 -3.17
N PHE A 110 21.33 11.97 -2.44
CA PHE A 110 21.52 10.53 -2.36
C PHE A 110 21.32 10.02 -0.94
N ILE A 111 20.58 8.92 -0.79
CA ILE A 111 20.42 8.18 0.46
C ILE A 111 21.12 6.83 0.28
N GLU A 112 22.17 6.58 1.04
CA GLU A 112 22.88 5.29 1.03
C GLU A 112 21.99 4.20 1.65
N ALA A 113 21.83 3.08 0.94
CA ALA A 113 21.00 1.96 1.38
C ALA A 113 21.42 0.66 0.68
N ASP A 114 21.39 -0.46 1.41
CA ASP A 114 21.61 -1.81 0.88
C ASP A 114 20.31 -2.60 0.68
N CYS A 115 19.17 -2.01 1.08
CA CYS A 115 17.83 -2.51 0.81
C CYS A 115 16.85 -1.36 0.56
N ALA A 116 15.95 -1.54 -0.41
CA ALA A 116 14.80 -0.67 -0.64
C ALA A 116 13.52 -1.51 -0.58
N ILE A 117 12.51 -1.02 0.15
CA ILE A 117 11.19 -1.66 0.26
C ILE A 117 10.13 -0.68 -0.24
N GLU A 118 9.43 -1.03 -1.31
CA GLU A 118 8.34 -0.23 -1.86
C GLU A 118 7.03 -0.51 -1.13
N ALA A 119 6.52 0.49 -0.41
CA ALA A 119 5.25 0.47 0.31
C ALA A 119 4.31 1.56 -0.23
N ILE A 120 4.21 1.66 -1.57
CA ILE A 120 3.49 2.71 -2.30
C ILE A 120 2.02 2.39 -2.60
N GLY A 121 1.53 1.25 -2.12
CA GLY A 121 0.19 0.72 -2.38
C GLY A 121 0.22 -0.48 -3.32
N GLN A 122 -0.90 -1.19 -3.37
CA GLN A 122 -1.08 -2.40 -4.17
C GLN A 122 -2.39 -2.29 -4.95
N GLY A 123 -2.48 -2.99 -6.08
CA GLY A 123 -3.67 -3.06 -6.92
C GLY A 123 -4.31 -4.45 -6.93
N SER A 124 -5.43 -4.59 -7.63
CA SER A 124 -6.08 -5.88 -7.85
C SER A 124 -5.25 -6.82 -8.72
N ASN A 125 -5.47 -8.13 -8.56
CA ASN A 125 -4.87 -9.14 -9.43
C ASN A 125 -5.60 -9.21 -10.77
N LYS A 126 -5.13 -8.42 -11.74
CA LYS A 126 -5.71 -8.35 -13.09
C LYS A 126 -5.59 -9.65 -13.88
N VAL A 127 -4.57 -10.47 -13.63
CA VAL A 127 -4.38 -11.76 -14.33
C VAL A 127 -5.51 -12.71 -13.96
N LEU A 128 -5.81 -12.85 -12.67
CA LEU A 128 -6.94 -13.65 -12.22
C LEU A 128 -8.26 -13.13 -12.80
N LEU A 129 -8.51 -11.82 -12.70
CA LEU A 129 -9.76 -11.23 -13.17
C LEU A 129 -9.95 -11.33 -14.69
N SER A 130 -8.86 -11.36 -15.46
CA SER A 130 -8.93 -11.55 -16.92
C SER A 130 -9.48 -12.91 -17.35
N THR A 131 -9.45 -13.91 -16.45
CA THR A 131 -10.04 -15.24 -16.71
C THR A 131 -11.57 -15.28 -16.57
N PHE A 132 -12.19 -14.17 -16.13
CA PHE A 132 -13.64 -14.00 -15.99
C PHE A 132 -14.12 -12.81 -16.84
N PRO A 133 -14.22 -12.95 -18.18
CA PRO A 133 -14.55 -11.82 -19.08
C PRO A 133 -15.93 -11.20 -18.82
N GLU A 134 -16.86 -11.94 -18.22
CA GLU A 134 -18.18 -11.48 -17.81
C GLU A 134 -18.16 -10.63 -16.52
N MET A 135 -17.04 -10.59 -15.79
CA MET A 135 -16.87 -9.81 -14.57
C MET A 135 -16.60 -8.34 -14.90
N LYS A 136 -17.55 -7.46 -14.54
CA LYS A 136 -17.38 -6.02 -14.71
C LYS A 136 -16.36 -5.50 -13.70
N LEU A 137 -15.41 -4.71 -14.21
CA LEU A 137 -14.39 -4.04 -13.42
C LEU A 137 -14.51 -2.53 -13.59
N ASN A 138 -14.23 -1.78 -12.53
CA ASN A 138 -14.16 -0.33 -12.62
C ASN A 138 -12.89 0.12 -13.35
N LYS A 139 -12.76 1.42 -13.61
CA LYS A 139 -11.59 1.99 -14.32
C LYS A 139 -10.23 1.71 -13.67
N TRP A 140 -10.20 1.32 -12.39
CA TRP A 140 -8.99 0.99 -11.65
C TRP A 140 -8.68 -0.52 -11.64
N GLY A 141 -9.58 -1.34 -12.18
CA GLY A 141 -9.44 -2.80 -12.26
C GLY A 141 -9.97 -3.56 -11.03
N TYR A 142 -10.74 -2.92 -10.15
CA TYR A 142 -11.43 -3.60 -9.04
C TYR A 142 -12.80 -4.11 -9.49
N ILE A 143 -13.31 -5.16 -8.84
CA ILE A 143 -14.62 -5.75 -9.18
C ILE A 143 -15.73 -4.74 -8.90
N GLU A 144 -16.61 -4.54 -9.86
CA GLU A 144 -17.87 -3.82 -9.64
C GLU A 144 -18.86 -4.76 -8.94
N ALA A 145 -19.21 -4.43 -7.71
CA ALA A 145 -20.18 -5.15 -6.91
C ALA A 145 -21.20 -4.19 -6.30
N ASP A 146 -22.42 -4.67 -6.08
CA ASP A 146 -23.46 -3.91 -5.40
C ASP A 146 -23.02 -3.57 -3.96
N PRO A 147 -23.06 -2.29 -3.55
CA PRO A 147 -22.52 -1.87 -2.25
C PRO A 147 -23.24 -2.44 -1.02
N LYS A 148 -24.47 -2.96 -1.17
CA LYS A 148 -25.28 -3.48 -0.05
C LYS A 148 -25.30 -5.00 0.00
N THR A 149 -25.05 -5.67 -1.12
CA THR A 149 -25.22 -7.12 -1.24
C THR A 149 -23.94 -7.81 -1.71
N GLY A 150 -22.97 -7.09 -2.25
CA GLY A 150 -21.77 -7.66 -2.85
C GLY A 150 -22.03 -8.39 -4.18
N ALA A 151 -23.24 -8.35 -4.73
CA ALA A 151 -23.55 -9.04 -5.98
C ALA A 151 -22.76 -8.44 -7.16
N THR A 152 -22.15 -9.28 -7.98
CA THR A 152 -21.38 -8.84 -9.15
C THR A 152 -22.22 -8.87 -10.44
N SER A 153 -21.61 -8.56 -11.59
CA SER A 153 -22.25 -8.75 -12.89
C SER A 153 -22.53 -10.21 -13.25
N VAL A 154 -21.93 -11.17 -12.54
CA VAL A 154 -22.08 -12.60 -12.78
C VAL A 154 -23.09 -13.18 -11.80
N PRO A 155 -24.24 -13.72 -12.25
CA PRO A 155 -25.28 -14.25 -11.37
C PRO A 155 -24.76 -15.36 -10.45
N GLY A 156 -24.99 -15.20 -9.15
CA GLY A 156 -24.54 -16.14 -8.13
C GLY A 156 -23.08 -15.96 -7.69
N VAL A 157 -22.36 -14.96 -8.22
CA VAL A 157 -21.01 -14.59 -7.78
C VAL A 157 -21.04 -13.25 -7.04
N TYR A 158 -20.39 -13.23 -5.89
CA TYR A 158 -20.34 -12.09 -4.98
C TYR A 158 -18.89 -11.68 -4.70
N ALA A 159 -18.68 -10.41 -4.38
CA ALA A 159 -17.37 -9.86 -4.04
C ALA A 159 -17.50 -8.82 -2.92
N GLY A 160 -16.48 -8.73 -2.07
CA GLY A 160 -16.43 -7.79 -0.95
C GLY A 160 -14.99 -7.50 -0.51
N GLY A 161 -14.82 -6.43 0.27
CA GLY A 161 -13.52 -5.98 0.78
C GLY A 161 -12.65 -5.25 -0.27
N ASP A 162 -11.33 -5.36 -0.13
CA ASP A 162 -10.36 -4.56 -0.89
C ASP A 162 -10.39 -4.85 -2.41
N ILE A 163 -10.86 -6.04 -2.82
CA ILE A 163 -11.00 -6.37 -4.25
C ILE A 163 -12.11 -5.57 -4.95
N VAL A 164 -13.02 -4.96 -4.17
CA VAL A 164 -14.09 -4.09 -4.65
C VAL A 164 -13.73 -2.61 -4.43
N THR A 165 -13.28 -2.28 -3.22
CA THR A 165 -13.08 -0.89 -2.78
C THR A 165 -11.68 -0.34 -3.03
N GLY A 166 -10.71 -1.19 -3.32
CA GLY A 166 -9.28 -0.87 -3.21
C GLY A 166 -8.82 -0.92 -1.76
N ALA A 167 -7.56 -0.56 -1.50
CA ALA A 167 -6.96 -0.62 -0.17
C ALA A 167 -7.83 0.13 0.86
N ALA A 168 -8.42 -0.62 1.80
CA ALA A 168 -9.39 -0.12 2.78
C ALA A 168 -9.00 -0.56 4.20
N THR A 169 -10.01 -0.85 5.04
CA THR A 169 -9.79 -1.28 6.43
C THR A 169 -10.39 -2.67 6.67
N VAL A 170 -9.80 -3.39 7.63
CA VAL A 170 -10.26 -4.74 8.02
C VAL A 170 -11.75 -4.76 8.37
N ILE A 171 -12.27 -3.71 9.01
CA ILE A 171 -13.69 -3.66 9.41
C ILE A 171 -14.63 -3.52 8.22
N LEU A 172 -14.22 -2.79 7.17
CA LEU A 172 -15.00 -2.69 5.93
C LEU A 172 -15.02 -4.01 5.16
N ALA A 173 -13.88 -4.71 5.11
CA ALA A 173 -13.81 -6.04 4.52
C ALA A 173 -14.70 -7.05 5.27
N MET A 174 -14.69 -7.02 6.60
CA MET A 174 -15.56 -7.86 7.44
C MET A 174 -17.05 -7.55 7.20
N GLY A 175 -17.43 -6.27 7.16
CA GLY A 175 -18.80 -5.84 6.85
C GLY A 175 -19.27 -6.35 5.49
N ALA A 176 -18.47 -6.14 4.44
CA ALA A 176 -18.77 -6.64 3.10
C ALA A 176 -18.93 -8.16 3.05
N GLY A 177 -18.16 -8.90 3.84
CA GLY A 177 -18.31 -10.35 3.98
C GLY A 177 -19.64 -10.77 4.61
N LYS A 178 -20.12 -10.05 5.63
CA LYS A 178 -21.43 -10.30 6.24
C LYS A 178 -22.58 -10.00 5.28
N ASP A 179 -22.54 -8.85 4.63
CA ASP A 179 -23.57 -8.42 3.67
C ASP A 179 -23.66 -9.40 2.49
N ALA A 180 -22.51 -9.86 1.97
CA ALA A 180 -22.47 -10.87 0.92
C ALA A 180 -23.00 -12.22 1.38
N ALA A 181 -22.70 -12.65 2.61
CA ALA A 181 -23.21 -13.92 3.14
C ALA A 181 -24.75 -13.93 3.25
N GLU A 182 -25.35 -12.85 3.76
CA GLU A 182 -26.82 -12.72 3.81
C GLU A 182 -27.44 -12.72 2.41
N ALA A 183 -26.82 -12.04 1.45
CA ALA A 183 -27.30 -12.01 0.07
C ALA A 183 -27.19 -13.37 -0.64
N ILE A 184 -26.12 -14.14 -0.36
CA ILE A 184 -25.93 -15.50 -0.87
C ILE A 184 -26.99 -16.45 -0.30
N ASP A 185 -27.24 -16.40 1.02
CA ASP A 185 -28.24 -17.23 1.68
C ASP A 185 -29.64 -17.02 1.08
N LYS A 186 -30.01 -15.74 0.90
CA LYS A 186 -31.26 -15.36 0.25
C LYS A 186 -31.34 -15.90 -1.18
N TYR A 187 -30.28 -15.72 -1.98
CA TYR A 187 -30.24 -16.17 -3.37
C TYR A 187 -30.43 -17.68 -3.53
N ILE A 188 -29.77 -18.47 -2.67
CA ILE A 188 -29.85 -19.94 -2.71
C ILE A 188 -31.22 -20.41 -2.23
N THR A 189 -31.76 -19.80 -1.17
CA THR A 189 -33.08 -20.16 -0.61
C THR A 189 -34.22 -19.87 -1.58
N GLU A 190 -34.18 -18.72 -2.26
CA GLU A 190 -35.16 -18.37 -3.30
C GLU A 190 -35.06 -19.28 -4.53
N LYS A 191 -33.85 -19.70 -4.90
CA LYS A 191 -33.65 -20.67 -5.99
C LYS A 191 -34.17 -22.06 -5.66
N LYS A 192 -34.01 -22.52 -4.42
CA LYS A 192 -34.50 -23.84 -3.97
C LYS A 192 -36.03 -23.90 -3.88
N SER A 193 -36.68 -22.75 -3.72
CA SER A 193 -38.14 -22.63 -3.59
C SER A 193 -38.86 -22.53 -4.95
N LYS A 194 -38.12 -22.52 -6.06
CA LYS A 194 -38.62 -22.59 -7.44
C LYS A 194 -38.35 -23.95 -8.03
#